data_AF-A0A2B8B5R1-F1
#
_entry.id   AF-A0A2B8B5R1-F1
#
_cell.length_a   1.000
_cell.length_b   1.000
_cell.length_c   1.000
_cell.angle_alpha   90.00
_cell.angle_beta   90.00
_cell.angle_gamma   90.00
#
_symmetry.space_group_name_H-M   'P 1'
#
loop_
_entity.id
_entity.type
_entity.pdbx_description
1 polymer ?
#
loop_
_entity_poly.entity_id
_entity_poly.type
_entity_poly.pdbx_seq_one_letter_code
_entity_poly.pdbx_strand_id
1 'polypeptide(L)'
;MSNDLLFASDESPTPQDPSGGAVGAVGAGGTGDTDPTAPPWLVLVADDEPEVHAVTRLALARLRFRGRPVRLLDCSSAAEAERILRDTPDIAVILLDVVMETEDAGLRLARRIREDLGNRAIRIVLRTGQPARVPEEDLVLAYEIDGYTAKTELTARRLFTSVVTALRAYADLAALEQKLAERGRALEEATVRLNRMATLDPLTGVWNRRRFLELAAAELARARRYGRPLGVFLLDLDGFKAVNDAHGNAIGDAVLRAVVKRIRAALRISDHIARSGGEEFVVLLPETDAAGTAVVAERVRAALADSPILVEERTIPVTASIGVANWLPAEPGVEQTLHRAEHALHAAKQAGRNRVERAAG
;
A
#
# COMPACT_ATOMS: atom_id res chain seq x y z
N MET A 1 -33.69 -2.30 -62.02
CA MET A 1 -34.72 -3.32 -61.74
C MET A 1 -34.60 -3.62 -60.26
N SER A 2 -35.26 -2.81 -59.42
CA SER A 2 -36.65 -2.94 -58.95
C SER A 2 -36.73 -3.92 -57.77
N ASN A 3 -36.89 -3.40 -56.54
CA ASN A 3 -38.18 -3.27 -55.84
C ASN A 3 -38.84 -4.65 -55.66
N ASP A 4 -38.86 -5.23 -54.47
CA ASP A 4 -39.69 -4.92 -53.28
C ASP A 4 -40.75 -6.02 -53.13
N LEU A 5 -41.29 -6.14 -51.92
CA LEU A 5 -42.51 -6.89 -51.57
C LEU A 5 -42.33 -8.42 -51.35
N LEU A 6 -43.13 -9.11 -50.53
CA LEU A 6 -44.38 -8.82 -49.82
C LEU A 6 -44.52 -9.91 -48.72
N PHE A 7 -44.78 -9.50 -47.47
CA PHE A 7 -45.67 -10.10 -46.45
C PHE A 7 -45.83 -11.62 -46.26
N ALA A 8 -45.73 -12.04 -44.99
CA ALA A 8 -46.69 -12.90 -44.27
C ALA A 8 -46.54 -12.56 -42.76
N SER A 9 -47.48 -11.86 -42.10
CA SER A 9 -48.70 -12.34 -41.40
C SER A 9 -48.40 -13.43 -40.34
N ASP A 10 -48.87 -13.42 -39.09
CA ASP A 10 -49.98 -12.70 -38.45
C ASP A 10 -49.90 -12.86 -36.91
N GLU A 11 -50.80 -12.15 -36.21
CA GLU A 11 -51.25 -12.27 -34.81
C GLU A 11 -50.55 -11.44 -33.71
N SER A 12 -51.13 -10.25 -33.52
CA SER A 12 -51.29 -9.63 -32.19
C SER A 12 -52.60 -10.11 -31.54
N PRO A 13 -52.72 -10.10 -30.20
CA PRO A 13 -53.93 -9.65 -29.56
C PRO A 13 -53.69 -8.30 -28.85
N THR A 14 -54.69 -7.45 -29.01
CA THR A 14 -54.85 -6.09 -28.48
C THR A 14 -54.67 -5.98 -26.96
N PRO A 15 -54.11 -4.86 -26.45
CA PRO A 15 -54.21 -4.51 -25.04
C PRO A 15 -55.54 -3.78 -24.77
N GLN A 16 -56.30 -4.28 -23.80
CA GLN A 16 -57.36 -3.50 -23.16
C GLN A 16 -56.74 -2.65 -22.04
N ASP A 17 -56.95 -1.34 -22.13
CA ASP A 17 -56.80 -0.40 -21.03
C ASP A 17 -58.08 -0.45 -20.17
N PRO A 18 -57.97 -0.40 -18.83
CA PRO A 18 -58.49 0.80 -18.20
C PRO A 18 -57.56 1.34 -17.09
N SER A 19 -57.11 2.57 -17.29
CA SER A 19 -57.15 3.68 -16.33
C SER A 19 -57.23 3.34 -14.84
N GLY A 20 -56.20 3.74 -14.09
CA GLY A 20 -56.39 4.18 -12.70
C GLY A 20 -55.25 3.87 -11.73
N GLY A 21 -54.40 4.87 -11.48
CA GLY A 21 -53.85 5.07 -10.14
C GLY A 21 -52.35 4.85 -9.94
N ALA A 22 -51.75 5.87 -9.34
CA ALA A 22 -50.50 5.88 -8.57
C ALA A 22 -49.18 5.78 -9.34
N VAL A 23 -48.47 6.92 -9.33
CA VAL A 23 -47.05 7.07 -9.68
C VAL A 23 -46.22 6.22 -8.72
N GLY A 24 -45.92 4.99 -9.15
CA GLY A 24 -45.12 4.01 -8.45
C GLY A 24 -43.63 4.19 -8.68
N ALA A 25 -42.90 4.02 -7.58
CA ALA A 25 -41.47 3.85 -7.46
C ALA A 25 -40.80 3.15 -8.65
N VAL A 26 -39.74 3.75 -9.18
CA VAL A 26 -38.77 3.06 -10.02
C VAL A 26 -37.65 2.58 -9.11
N GLY A 27 -37.61 1.26 -8.88
CA GLY A 27 -36.48 0.57 -8.29
C GLY A 27 -36.07 -0.59 -9.19
N ALA A 28 -34.77 -0.66 -9.51
CA ALA A 28 -33.92 -1.86 -9.50
C ALA A 28 -32.71 -1.64 -10.41
N GLY A 29 -31.52 -1.50 -9.81
CA GLY A 29 -30.26 -1.43 -10.55
C GLY A 29 -29.10 -0.89 -9.70
N GLY A 30 -28.67 -1.67 -8.71
CA GLY A 30 -27.45 -1.39 -7.95
C GLY A 30 -27.62 -1.72 -6.48
N THR A 31 -26.93 -2.77 -6.01
CA THR A 31 -26.69 -3.05 -4.60
C THR A 31 -25.80 -1.95 -4.01
N GLY A 32 -26.39 -0.78 -3.78
CA GLY A 32 -25.80 0.32 -3.04
C GLY A 32 -26.04 0.08 -1.56
N ASP A 33 -24.97 -0.20 -0.85
CA ASP A 33 -24.86 -0.23 0.61
C ASP A 33 -25.67 0.93 1.22
N THR A 34 -26.79 0.61 1.88
CA THR A 34 -27.62 1.58 2.58
C THR A 34 -27.24 1.51 4.04
N ASP A 35 -26.16 2.19 4.41
CA ASP A 35 -25.78 2.36 5.81
C ASP A 35 -26.61 3.50 6.43
N PRO A 36 -27.59 3.22 7.31
CA PRO A 36 -28.39 4.24 7.96
C PRO A 36 -27.60 5.07 8.98
N THR A 37 -26.37 4.67 9.32
CA THR A 37 -25.50 5.35 10.29
C THR A 37 -24.48 6.30 9.66
N ALA A 38 -24.35 6.27 8.32
CA ALA A 38 -23.41 7.12 7.60
C ALA A 38 -23.76 8.62 7.75
N PRO A 39 -22.76 9.52 7.88
CA PRO A 39 -22.99 10.95 8.07
C PRO A 39 -23.78 11.57 6.92
N PRO A 40 -24.46 12.72 7.11
CA PRO A 40 -25.17 13.37 6.01
C PRO A 40 -24.24 13.77 4.86
N TRP A 41 -24.76 13.87 3.64
CA TRP A 41 -24.04 14.53 2.54
C TRP A 41 -24.01 16.04 2.78
N LEU A 42 -22.84 16.63 2.76
CA LEU A 42 -22.66 18.06 2.99
C LEU A 42 -22.75 18.82 1.67
N VAL A 43 -23.65 19.81 1.63
CA VAL A 43 -23.81 20.71 0.49
C VAL A 43 -23.68 22.14 0.99
N LEU A 44 -22.72 22.89 0.48
CA LEU A 44 -22.51 24.30 0.81
C LEU A 44 -23.33 25.17 -0.14
N VAL A 45 -24.01 26.17 0.39
CA VAL A 45 -24.73 27.20 -0.35
C VAL A 45 -24.04 28.53 -0.08
N ALA A 46 -23.43 29.10 -1.12
CA ALA A 46 -22.77 30.40 -1.09
C ALA A 46 -23.56 31.38 -1.94
N ASP A 47 -24.31 32.27 -1.29
CA ASP A 47 -25.19 33.27 -1.91
C ASP A 47 -25.36 34.42 -0.93
N ASP A 48 -25.35 35.68 -1.38
CA ASP A 48 -25.59 36.81 -0.49
C ASP A 48 -27.09 37.12 -0.28
N GLU A 49 -27.97 36.47 -1.04
CA GLU A 49 -29.43 36.63 -0.95
C GLU A 49 -30.08 35.63 0.04
N PRO A 50 -30.63 36.08 1.18
CA PRO A 50 -31.23 35.19 2.19
C PRO A 50 -32.40 34.35 1.66
N GLU A 51 -33.13 34.87 0.67
CA GLU A 51 -34.25 34.17 0.03
C GLU A 51 -33.79 32.92 -0.71
N VAL A 52 -32.61 32.96 -1.34
CA VAL A 52 -32.04 31.81 -2.06
C VAL A 52 -31.73 30.66 -1.10
N HIS A 53 -31.24 30.96 0.10
CA HIS A 53 -31.03 29.95 1.15
C HIS A 53 -32.34 29.30 1.59
N ALA A 54 -33.39 30.09 1.81
CA ALA A 54 -34.70 29.58 2.21
C ALA A 54 -35.31 28.67 1.14
N VAL A 55 -35.27 29.09 -0.14
CA VAL A 55 -35.76 28.31 -1.27
C VAL A 55 -34.96 27.02 -1.47
N THR A 56 -33.63 27.11 -1.40
CA THR A 56 -32.73 25.93 -1.54
C THR A 56 -33.02 24.91 -0.43
N ARG A 57 -33.20 25.39 0.81
CA ARG A 57 -33.54 24.53 1.94
C ARG A 57 -34.89 23.84 1.76
N LEU A 58 -35.90 24.57 1.31
CA LEU A 58 -37.23 23.99 1.07
C LEU A 58 -37.19 22.93 -0.05
N ALA A 59 -36.50 23.22 -1.16
CA ALA A 59 -36.40 22.32 -2.31
C ALA A 59 -35.65 21.02 -1.98
N LEU A 60 -34.67 21.07 -1.09
CA LEU A 60 -33.81 19.93 -0.75
C LEU A 60 -34.15 19.28 0.60
N ALA A 61 -35.12 19.79 1.35
CA ALA A 61 -35.45 19.34 2.73
C ALA A 61 -35.69 17.83 2.87
N ARG A 62 -36.24 17.20 1.82
CA ARG A 62 -36.57 15.76 1.81
C ARG A 62 -35.62 14.93 0.97
N LEU A 63 -34.57 15.53 0.42
CA LEU A 63 -33.61 14.82 -0.43
C LEU A 63 -32.80 13.83 0.43
N ARG A 64 -32.89 12.56 0.04
CA ARG A 64 -31.99 11.49 0.48
C ARG A 64 -31.26 10.93 -0.72
N PHE A 65 -29.93 10.92 -0.67
CA PHE A 65 -29.10 10.34 -1.71
C PHE A 65 -28.36 9.12 -1.15
N ARG A 66 -28.56 7.95 -1.79
CA ARG A 66 -28.08 6.64 -1.27
C ARG A 66 -28.48 6.40 0.20
N GLY A 67 -29.75 6.68 0.53
CA GLY A 67 -30.29 6.52 1.90
C GLY A 67 -29.91 7.61 2.91
N ARG A 68 -28.82 8.35 2.66
CA ARG A 68 -28.29 9.40 3.55
C ARG A 68 -28.98 10.75 3.31
N PRO A 69 -29.32 11.51 4.37
CA PRO A 69 -29.88 12.85 4.22
C PRO A 69 -28.82 13.84 3.71
N VAL A 70 -29.28 14.93 3.09
CA VAL A 70 -28.43 16.08 2.75
C VAL A 70 -28.50 17.13 3.85
N ARG A 71 -27.34 17.59 4.33
CA ARG A 71 -27.21 18.71 5.27
C ARG A 71 -26.66 19.92 4.53
N LEU A 72 -27.41 21.01 4.55
CA LEU A 72 -26.99 22.28 3.98
C LEU A 72 -26.12 23.04 4.97
N LEU A 73 -25.01 23.59 4.47
CA LEU A 73 -24.21 24.63 5.10
C LEU A 73 -24.46 25.91 4.32
N ASP A 74 -24.62 27.04 5.01
CA ASP A 74 -24.98 28.30 4.40
C ASP A 74 -23.88 29.33 4.68
N CYS A 75 -23.56 30.16 3.68
CA CYS A 75 -22.65 31.29 3.82
C CYS A 75 -23.03 32.40 2.84
N SER A 76 -22.68 33.63 3.20
CA SER A 76 -23.11 34.85 2.51
C SER A 76 -22.00 35.59 1.76
N SER A 77 -20.76 35.08 1.83
CA SER A 77 -19.59 35.69 1.18
C SER A 77 -18.56 34.65 0.80
N ALA A 78 -17.71 34.97 -0.18
CA ALA A 78 -16.64 34.05 -0.59
C ALA A 78 -15.63 33.79 0.55
N ALA A 79 -15.36 34.79 1.39
CA ALA A 79 -14.45 34.66 2.53
C ALA A 79 -14.99 33.72 3.62
N GLU A 80 -16.31 33.69 3.82
CA GLU A 80 -16.95 32.73 4.72
C GLU A 80 -16.95 31.32 4.12
N ALA A 81 -17.32 31.19 2.85
CA ALA A 81 -17.30 29.93 2.13
C ALA A 81 -15.91 29.27 2.18
N GLU A 82 -14.84 30.04 1.97
CA GLU A 82 -13.47 29.54 2.03
C GLU A 82 -13.10 29.01 3.41
N ARG A 83 -13.48 29.70 4.50
CA ARG A 83 -13.24 29.21 5.86
C ARG A 83 -13.94 27.88 6.10
N ILE A 84 -15.20 27.77 5.70
CA ILE A 84 -15.98 26.54 5.82
C ILE A 84 -15.32 25.40 5.02
N LEU A 85 -14.85 25.66 3.81
CA LEU A 85 -14.20 24.67 2.94
C LEU A 85 -12.85 24.19 3.50
N ARG A 86 -12.11 25.05 4.22
CA ARG A 86 -10.87 24.66 4.91
C ARG A 86 -11.16 23.78 6.12
N ASP A 87 -12.19 24.13 6.90
CA ASP A 87 -12.54 23.41 8.12
C ASP A 87 -13.31 22.11 7.85
N THR A 88 -13.97 22.01 6.69
CA THR A 88 -14.86 20.90 6.31
C THR A 88 -14.51 20.40 4.89
N PRO A 89 -13.44 19.62 4.73
CA PRO A 89 -12.95 19.19 3.40
C PRO A 89 -13.86 18.17 2.70
N ASP A 90 -14.77 17.54 3.42
CA ASP A 90 -15.70 16.50 2.94
C ASP A 90 -17.02 17.06 2.37
N ILE A 91 -17.09 18.38 2.11
CA ILE A 91 -18.20 19.00 1.39
C ILE A 91 -18.27 18.41 -0.02
N ALA A 92 -19.39 17.76 -0.33
CA ALA A 92 -19.58 17.03 -1.57
C ALA A 92 -19.92 17.97 -2.74
N VAL A 93 -20.74 18.99 -2.48
CA VAL A 93 -21.21 19.94 -3.49
C VAL A 93 -21.20 21.35 -2.92
N ILE A 94 -20.82 22.33 -3.73
CA ILE A 94 -21.06 23.74 -3.49
C ILE A 94 -22.01 24.30 -4.56
N LEU A 95 -23.10 24.91 -4.11
CA LEU A 95 -23.98 25.76 -4.91
C LEU A 95 -23.47 27.19 -4.75
N LEU A 96 -22.82 27.71 -5.79
CA LEU A 96 -22.02 28.93 -5.71
C LEU A 96 -22.61 30.02 -6.58
N ASP A 97 -23.02 31.13 -5.97
CA ASP A 97 -23.36 32.33 -6.74
C ASP A 97 -22.11 32.96 -7.34
N VAL A 98 -22.23 33.40 -8.59
CA VAL A 98 -21.13 34.07 -9.32
C VAL A 98 -20.89 35.47 -8.74
N VAL A 99 -21.97 36.20 -8.47
CA VAL A 99 -21.95 37.57 -7.96
C VAL A 99 -22.32 37.54 -6.48
N MET A 100 -21.45 38.03 -5.61
CA MET A 100 -21.75 38.22 -4.17
C MET A 100 -21.20 39.60 -3.77
N GLU A 101 -20.20 39.65 -2.87
CA GLU A 101 -19.57 40.92 -2.48
C GLU A 101 -18.94 41.72 -3.64
N THR A 102 -18.64 41.04 -4.74
CA THR A 102 -18.13 41.62 -6.00
C THR A 102 -18.67 40.82 -7.19
N GLU A 103 -18.63 41.41 -8.40
CA GLU A 103 -19.13 40.80 -9.66
C GLU A 103 -18.53 39.43 -10.02
N ASP A 104 -17.34 39.10 -9.51
CA ASP A 104 -16.60 37.87 -9.81
C ASP A 104 -16.21 37.07 -8.56
N ALA A 105 -16.85 37.36 -7.40
CA ALA A 105 -16.53 36.72 -6.12
C ALA A 105 -16.59 35.18 -6.19
N GLY A 106 -17.66 34.64 -6.78
CA GLY A 106 -17.84 33.20 -6.93
C GLY A 106 -16.82 32.55 -7.85
N LEU A 107 -16.48 33.20 -8.96
CA LEU A 107 -15.46 32.68 -9.90
C LEU A 107 -14.08 32.64 -9.26
N ARG A 108 -13.71 33.69 -8.51
CA ARG A 108 -12.46 33.67 -7.74
C ARG A 108 -12.47 32.56 -6.69
N LEU A 109 -13.59 32.32 -6.02
CA LEU A 109 -13.69 31.21 -5.06
C LEU A 109 -13.54 29.84 -5.76
N ALA A 110 -14.22 29.61 -6.88
CA ALA A 110 -14.10 28.37 -7.65
C ALA A 110 -12.64 28.10 -8.06
N ARG A 111 -11.95 29.15 -8.52
CA ARG A 111 -10.51 29.08 -8.81
C ARG A 111 -9.70 28.68 -7.58
N ARG A 112 -9.92 29.32 -6.43
CA ARG A 112 -9.19 29.03 -5.19
C ARG A 112 -9.48 27.63 -4.65
N ILE A 113 -10.69 27.09 -4.85
CA ILE A 113 -11.02 25.70 -4.53
C ILE A 113 -10.11 24.73 -5.30
N ARG A 114 -9.91 24.97 -6.60
CA ARG A 114 -9.10 24.10 -7.47
C ARG A 114 -7.60 24.32 -7.33
N GLU A 115 -7.16 25.57 -7.26
CA GLU A 115 -5.74 25.95 -7.25
C GLU A 115 -5.15 25.99 -5.84
N ASP A 116 -5.76 26.75 -4.92
CA ASP A 116 -5.18 26.99 -3.58
C ASP A 116 -5.47 25.82 -2.63
N LEU A 117 -6.72 25.37 -2.58
CA LEU A 117 -7.13 24.26 -1.70
C LEU A 117 -6.83 22.88 -2.31
N GLY A 118 -6.59 22.83 -3.63
CA GLY A 118 -6.37 21.57 -4.36
C GLY A 118 -7.57 20.62 -4.29
N ASN A 119 -8.75 21.09 -3.89
CA ASN A 119 -9.93 20.25 -3.74
C ASN A 119 -10.61 20.09 -5.11
N ARG A 120 -10.15 19.09 -5.86
CA ARG A 120 -10.77 18.67 -7.11
C ARG A 120 -11.96 17.75 -6.90
N ALA A 121 -12.18 17.23 -5.70
CA ALA A 121 -13.23 16.28 -5.40
C ALA A 121 -14.60 16.95 -5.30
N ILE A 122 -14.69 18.09 -4.61
CA ILE A 122 -15.93 18.86 -4.47
C ILE A 122 -16.53 19.22 -5.83
N ARG A 123 -17.84 19.06 -5.95
CA ARG A 123 -18.57 19.44 -7.15
C ARG A 123 -19.04 20.88 -7.06
N ILE A 124 -18.77 21.68 -8.09
CA ILE A 124 -19.13 23.09 -8.12
C ILE A 124 -20.30 23.29 -9.08
N VAL A 125 -21.42 23.81 -8.56
CA VAL A 125 -22.58 24.20 -9.37
C VAL A 125 -22.74 25.71 -9.27
N LEU A 126 -22.45 26.41 -10.36
CA LEU A 126 -22.59 27.87 -10.43
C LEU A 126 -24.05 28.28 -10.61
N ARG A 127 -24.44 29.35 -9.91
CA ARG A 127 -25.72 30.04 -10.05
C ARG A 127 -25.44 31.50 -10.39
N THR A 128 -26.27 32.13 -11.20
CA THR A 128 -26.17 33.58 -11.42
C THR A 128 -27.49 34.21 -11.83
N GLY A 129 -27.77 35.43 -11.37
CA GLY A 129 -28.91 36.23 -11.82
C GLY A 129 -28.66 36.94 -13.16
N GLN A 130 -27.40 37.13 -13.56
CA GLN A 130 -27.01 37.83 -14.78
C GLN A 130 -25.90 37.04 -15.51
N PRO A 131 -25.90 36.96 -16.84
CA PRO A 131 -24.85 36.26 -17.58
C PRO A 131 -23.48 36.88 -17.26
N ALA A 132 -22.50 36.03 -16.91
CA ALA A 132 -21.14 36.49 -16.67
C ALA A 132 -20.57 37.18 -17.92
N ARG A 133 -19.63 38.12 -17.75
CA ARG A 133 -18.94 38.77 -18.88
C ARG A 133 -18.12 37.78 -19.73
N VAL A 134 -17.85 36.59 -19.18
CA VAL A 134 -17.14 35.49 -19.81
C VAL A 134 -18.15 34.42 -20.25
N PRO A 135 -18.06 33.88 -21.47
CA PRO A 135 -18.91 32.78 -21.92
C PRO A 135 -18.92 31.59 -20.95
N GLU A 136 -20.08 30.99 -20.74
CA GLU A 136 -20.27 29.90 -19.77
C GLU A 136 -19.38 28.69 -20.08
N GLU A 137 -19.19 28.39 -21.36
CA GLU A 137 -18.34 27.29 -21.86
C GLU A 137 -16.88 27.41 -21.40
N ASP A 138 -16.33 28.62 -21.38
CA ASP A 138 -14.96 28.88 -20.95
C ASP A 138 -14.81 28.68 -19.43
N LEU A 139 -15.82 29.10 -18.65
CA LEU A 139 -15.82 28.95 -17.20
C LEU A 139 -15.95 27.49 -16.77
N VAL A 140 -16.77 26.72 -17.47
CA VAL A 140 -16.97 25.29 -17.22
C VAL A 140 -15.68 24.52 -17.41
N LEU A 141 -14.94 24.81 -18.47
CA LEU A 141 -13.65 24.18 -18.76
C LEU A 141 -12.53 24.65 -17.83
N ALA A 142 -12.45 25.94 -17.53
CA ALA A 142 -11.34 26.52 -16.76
C ALA A 142 -11.32 26.05 -15.29
N TYR A 143 -12.49 25.84 -14.68
CA TYR A 143 -12.60 25.56 -13.25
C TYR A 143 -13.23 24.20 -12.92
N GLU A 144 -13.40 23.33 -13.91
CA GLU A 144 -14.06 22.02 -13.75
C GLU A 144 -15.43 22.18 -13.05
N ILE A 145 -16.27 23.08 -13.58
CA ILE A 145 -17.61 23.36 -13.06
C ILE A 145 -18.56 22.24 -13.51
N ASP A 146 -19.29 21.67 -12.57
CA ASP A 146 -20.16 20.51 -12.81
C ASP A 146 -21.58 20.90 -13.24
N GLY A 147 -21.96 22.17 -13.08
CA GLY A 147 -23.21 22.71 -13.60
C GLY A 147 -23.26 24.24 -13.53
N TYR A 148 -24.01 24.85 -14.43
CA TYR A 148 -24.28 26.28 -14.46
C TYR A 148 -25.79 26.50 -14.63
N THR A 149 -26.40 27.38 -13.85
CA THR A 149 -27.84 27.66 -13.95
C THR A 149 -28.16 29.12 -13.65
N ALA A 150 -28.89 29.77 -14.55
CA ALA A 150 -29.44 31.10 -14.30
C ALA A 150 -30.49 31.05 -13.17
N LYS A 151 -30.46 32.01 -12.23
CA LYS A 151 -31.41 32.10 -11.09
C LYS A 151 -32.86 32.19 -11.59
N THR A 152 -33.11 32.83 -12.74
CA THR A 152 -34.43 32.93 -13.39
C THR A 152 -34.98 31.59 -13.88
N GLU A 153 -34.12 30.60 -14.13
CA GLU A 153 -34.50 29.26 -14.57
C GLU A 153 -34.48 28.23 -13.42
N LEU A 154 -34.16 28.67 -12.21
CA LEU A 154 -33.96 27.80 -11.06
C LEU A 154 -35.29 27.33 -10.48
N THR A 155 -35.84 26.26 -11.05
CA THR A 155 -36.97 25.53 -10.46
C THR A 155 -36.49 24.54 -9.41
N ALA A 156 -37.34 24.21 -8.42
CA ALA A 156 -37.04 23.19 -7.42
C ALA A 156 -36.66 21.84 -8.05
N ARG A 157 -37.28 21.47 -9.18
CA ARG A 157 -36.97 20.25 -9.93
C ARG A 157 -35.57 20.29 -10.56
N ARG A 158 -35.19 21.42 -11.17
CA ARG A 158 -33.84 21.58 -11.75
C ARG A 158 -32.76 21.58 -10.68
N LEU A 159 -32.99 22.31 -9.57
CA LEU A 159 -32.09 22.30 -8.42
C LEU A 159 -31.90 20.87 -7.88
N PHE A 160 -32.98 20.13 -7.68
CA PHE A 160 -32.93 18.73 -7.27
C PHE A 160 -32.08 17.88 -8.21
N THR A 161 -32.34 17.94 -9.52
CA THR A 161 -31.58 17.16 -10.51
C THR A 161 -30.10 17.55 -10.51
N SER A 162 -29.77 18.84 -10.44
CA SER A 162 -28.36 19.30 -10.42
C SER A 162 -27.60 18.77 -9.20
N VAL A 163 -28.19 18.87 -7.99
CA VAL A 163 -27.58 18.39 -6.75
C VAL A 163 -27.43 16.87 -6.76
N VAL A 164 -28.43 16.13 -7.23
CA VAL A 164 -28.34 14.65 -7.31
C VAL A 164 -27.24 14.21 -8.28
N THR A 165 -27.11 14.88 -9.43
CA THR A 165 -26.05 14.59 -10.40
C THR A 165 -24.67 14.89 -9.81
N ALA A 166 -24.50 16.04 -9.16
CA ALA A 166 -23.26 16.40 -8.48
C ALA A 166 -22.92 15.42 -7.35
N LEU A 167 -23.87 15.11 -6.46
CA LEU A 167 -23.66 14.13 -5.39
C LEU A 167 -23.26 12.75 -5.91
N ARG A 168 -23.84 12.31 -7.04
CA ARG A 168 -23.44 11.06 -7.69
C ARG A 168 -21.99 11.10 -8.17
N ALA A 169 -21.60 12.16 -8.88
CA ALA A 169 -20.23 12.34 -9.36
C ALA A 169 -19.22 12.37 -8.20
N TYR A 170 -19.52 13.12 -7.13
CA TYR A 170 -18.68 13.12 -5.92
C TYR A 170 -18.55 11.73 -5.31
N ALA A 171 -19.67 11.03 -5.12
CA ALA A 171 -19.67 9.73 -4.46
C ALA A 171 -18.95 8.66 -5.28
N ASP A 172 -19.03 8.72 -6.61
CA ASP A 172 -18.32 7.80 -7.49
C ASP A 172 -16.81 8.09 -7.53
N LEU A 173 -16.42 9.37 -7.51
CA LEU A 173 -15.02 9.77 -7.39
C LEU A 173 -14.42 9.30 -6.05
N ALA A 174 -15.08 9.58 -4.93
CA ALA A 174 -14.62 9.16 -3.60
C ALA A 174 -14.49 7.63 -3.49
N ALA A 175 -15.43 6.88 -4.07
CA ALA A 175 -15.37 5.42 -4.10
C ALA A 175 -14.19 4.90 -4.96
N LEU A 176 -13.86 5.58 -6.05
CA LEU A 176 -12.71 5.23 -6.89
C LEU A 176 -11.39 5.51 -6.17
N GLU A 177 -11.25 6.68 -5.55
CA GLU A 177 -10.08 7.06 -4.76
C GLU A 177 -9.82 6.07 -3.63
N GLN A 178 -10.87 5.67 -2.91
CA GLN A 178 -10.78 4.65 -1.86
C GLN A 178 -10.26 3.31 -2.41
N LYS A 179 -10.84 2.82 -3.52
CA LYS A 179 -10.39 1.57 -4.16
C LYS A 179 -8.94 1.62 -4.61
N LEU A 180 -8.48 2.76 -5.12
CA LEU A 180 -7.09 2.96 -5.52
C LEU A 180 -6.15 2.94 -4.30
N ALA A 181 -6.53 3.61 -3.22
CA ALA A 181 -5.76 3.60 -1.98
C ALA A 181 -5.64 2.19 -1.37
N GLU A 182 -6.75 1.43 -1.34
CA GLU A 182 -6.76 0.04 -0.87
C GLU A 182 -5.85 -0.86 -1.73
N ARG A 183 -5.94 -0.74 -3.06
CA ARG A 183 -5.06 -1.49 -3.98
C ARG A 183 -3.58 -1.11 -3.80
N GLY A 184 -3.28 0.17 -3.60
CA GLY A 184 -1.92 0.65 -3.36
C GLY A 184 -1.29 -0.01 -2.13
N ARG A 185 -2.02 -0.04 -1.01
CA ARG A 185 -1.58 -0.72 0.22
C ARG A 185 -1.38 -2.21 0.01
N ALA A 186 -2.33 -2.89 -0.63
CA ALA A 186 -2.23 -4.32 -0.90
C ALA A 186 -1.00 -4.67 -1.77
N LEU A 187 -0.68 -3.84 -2.76
CA LEU A 187 0.49 -4.01 -3.62
C LEU A 187 1.80 -3.81 -2.85
N GLU A 188 1.86 -2.80 -1.98
CA GLU A 188 3.02 -2.56 -1.12
C GLU A 188 3.27 -3.73 -0.17
N GLU A 189 2.24 -4.20 0.51
CA GLU A 189 2.32 -5.37 1.40
C GLU A 189 2.76 -6.64 0.65
N ALA A 190 2.18 -6.88 -0.54
CA ALA A 190 2.57 -8.00 -1.38
C ALA A 190 4.04 -7.89 -1.81
N THR A 191 4.51 -6.70 -2.18
CA THR A 191 5.90 -6.44 -2.56
C THR A 191 6.85 -6.71 -1.40
N VAL A 192 6.55 -6.19 -0.20
CA VAL A 192 7.35 -6.44 1.01
C VAL A 192 7.40 -7.93 1.32
N ARG A 193 6.26 -8.63 1.22
CA ARG A 193 6.17 -10.07 1.48
C ARG A 193 6.98 -10.89 0.49
N LEU A 194 6.84 -10.61 -0.82
CA LEU A 194 7.61 -11.28 -1.87
C LEU A 194 9.10 -11.02 -1.70
N ASN A 195 9.52 -9.79 -1.38
CA ASN A 195 10.92 -9.47 -1.16
C ASN A 195 11.48 -10.23 0.06
N ARG A 196 10.73 -10.33 1.15
CA ARG A 196 11.13 -11.14 2.32
C ARG A 196 11.27 -12.62 1.96
N MET A 197 10.32 -13.21 1.24
CA MET A 197 10.39 -14.62 0.81
C MET A 197 11.55 -14.86 -0.16
N ALA A 198 11.84 -13.87 -1.01
CA ALA A 198 12.93 -13.91 -1.96
C ALA A 198 14.30 -13.84 -1.28
N THR A 199 14.45 -13.10 -0.17
CA THR A 199 15.77 -12.75 0.39
C THR A 199 16.09 -13.40 1.73
N LEU A 200 15.09 -13.71 2.55
CA LEU A 200 15.26 -14.20 3.90
C LEU A 200 14.91 -15.68 4.03
N ASP A 201 15.56 -16.35 4.97
CA ASP A 201 15.08 -17.63 5.49
C ASP A 201 13.87 -17.39 6.40
N PRO A 202 12.71 -18.04 6.15
CA PRO A 202 11.46 -17.74 6.86
C PRO A 202 11.50 -18.13 8.35
N LEU A 203 12.36 -19.07 8.75
CA LEU A 203 12.44 -19.52 10.14
C LEU A 203 13.30 -18.59 11.00
N THR A 204 14.47 -18.21 10.49
CA THR A 204 15.52 -17.54 11.25
C THR A 204 15.64 -16.04 10.95
N GLY A 205 15.10 -15.56 9.82
CA GLY A 205 15.14 -14.16 9.41
C GLY A 205 16.54 -13.65 9.04
N VAL A 206 17.51 -14.55 8.84
CA VAL A 206 18.78 -14.23 8.16
C VAL A 206 18.58 -14.37 6.66
N TRP A 207 19.59 -14.06 5.85
CA TRP A 207 19.47 -14.27 4.41
C TRP A 207 19.31 -15.75 4.07
N ASN A 208 18.60 -16.04 2.99
CA ASN A 208 18.63 -17.37 2.41
C ASN A 208 19.90 -17.56 1.57
N ARG A 209 20.19 -18.81 1.19
CA ARG A 209 21.35 -19.17 0.37
C ARG A 209 21.43 -18.37 -0.93
N ARG A 210 20.31 -18.12 -1.61
CA ARG A 210 20.29 -17.38 -2.87
C ARG A 210 20.77 -15.94 -2.68
N ARG A 211 20.23 -15.25 -1.68
CA ARG A 211 20.60 -13.86 -1.37
C ARG A 211 22.06 -13.76 -0.91
N PHE A 212 22.55 -14.76 -0.19
CA PHE A 212 23.96 -14.83 0.18
C PHE A 212 24.88 -14.85 -1.05
N LEU A 213 24.62 -15.73 -2.03
CA LEU A 213 25.45 -15.85 -3.23
C LEU A 213 25.48 -14.56 -4.05
N GLU A 214 24.33 -13.88 -4.19
CA GLU A 214 24.24 -12.57 -4.85
C GLU A 214 25.16 -11.53 -4.17
N LEU A 215 25.14 -11.47 -2.84
CA LEU A 215 25.93 -10.50 -2.08
C LEU A 215 27.41 -10.87 -1.99
N ALA A 216 27.72 -12.16 -1.87
CA ALA A 216 29.09 -12.65 -1.89
C ALA A 216 29.76 -12.34 -3.25
N ALA A 217 29.04 -12.49 -4.36
CA ALA A 217 29.54 -12.11 -5.68
C ALA A 217 29.81 -10.59 -5.80
N ALA A 218 28.93 -9.76 -5.25
CA ALA A 218 29.12 -8.31 -5.23
C ALA A 218 30.31 -7.88 -4.34
N GLU A 219 30.44 -8.47 -3.15
CA GLU A 219 31.58 -8.21 -2.27
C GLU A 219 32.90 -8.68 -2.87
N LEU A 220 32.89 -9.83 -3.55
CA LEU A 220 34.06 -10.33 -4.23
C LEU A 220 34.52 -9.37 -5.34
N ALA A 221 33.58 -8.82 -6.12
CA ALA A 221 33.92 -7.83 -7.14
C ALA A 221 34.57 -6.58 -6.52
N ARG A 222 34.09 -6.12 -5.36
CA ARG A 222 34.70 -5.02 -4.59
C ARG A 222 36.09 -5.40 -4.07
N ALA A 223 36.21 -6.55 -3.43
CA ALA A 223 37.46 -7.06 -2.87
C ALA A 223 38.57 -7.12 -3.92
N ARG A 224 38.26 -7.65 -5.11
CA ARG A 224 39.18 -7.69 -6.26
C ARG A 224 39.60 -6.30 -6.72
N ARG A 225 38.64 -5.39 -6.87
CA ARG A 225 38.91 -4.02 -7.35
C ARG A 225 39.86 -3.25 -6.42
N TYR A 226 39.74 -3.45 -5.11
CA TYR A 226 40.48 -2.70 -4.11
C TYR A 226 41.61 -3.48 -3.44
N GLY A 227 41.86 -4.74 -3.85
CA GLY A 227 42.85 -5.61 -3.22
C GLY A 227 42.57 -5.90 -1.73
N ARG A 228 41.29 -5.92 -1.33
CA ARG A 228 40.88 -6.15 0.06
C ARG A 228 40.62 -7.62 0.33
N PRO A 229 40.92 -8.13 1.54
CA PRO A 229 40.65 -9.53 1.87
C PRO A 229 39.14 -9.77 2.05
N LEU A 230 38.70 -11.00 1.76
CA LEU A 230 37.32 -11.44 1.93
C LEU A 230 37.31 -12.82 2.58
N GLY A 231 36.74 -12.93 3.77
CA GLY A 231 36.63 -14.18 4.52
C GLY A 231 35.25 -14.80 4.38
N VAL A 232 35.17 -16.12 4.48
CA VAL A 232 33.92 -16.86 4.60
C VAL A 232 34.09 -18.03 5.58
N PHE A 233 33.03 -18.36 6.31
CA PHE A 233 32.99 -19.61 7.04
C PHE A 233 31.62 -20.29 6.92
N LEU A 234 31.65 -21.62 6.90
CA LEU A 234 30.49 -22.48 6.97
C LEU A 234 30.41 -23.07 8.37
N LEU A 235 29.20 -23.06 8.93
CA LEU A 235 28.91 -23.52 10.28
C LEU A 235 27.78 -24.56 10.22
N ASP A 236 27.95 -25.65 10.94
CA ASP A 236 26.94 -26.70 11.12
C ASP A 236 26.78 -27.00 12.62
N LEU A 237 25.53 -27.06 13.09
CA LEU A 237 25.24 -27.35 14.48
C LEU A 237 25.41 -28.85 14.78
N ASP A 238 26.29 -29.16 15.73
CA ASP A 238 26.67 -30.52 16.04
C ASP A 238 25.49 -31.30 16.65
N GLY A 239 25.13 -32.43 16.02
CA GLY A 239 24.12 -33.33 16.57
C GLY A 239 22.70 -32.74 16.60
N PHE A 240 22.41 -31.74 15.78
CA PHE A 240 21.13 -31.03 15.82
C PHE A 240 19.91 -31.94 15.60
N LYS A 241 20.04 -33.00 14.79
CA LYS A 241 19.01 -34.02 14.66
C LYS A 241 18.60 -34.64 16.01
N ALA A 242 19.55 -34.90 16.92
CA ALA A 242 19.24 -35.44 18.24
C ALA A 242 18.45 -34.45 19.11
N VAL A 243 18.64 -33.14 18.92
CA VAL A 243 17.83 -32.10 19.58
C VAL A 243 16.38 -32.18 19.10
N ASN A 244 16.17 -32.31 17.78
CA ASN A 244 14.82 -32.50 17.22
C ASN A 244 14.18 -33.80 17.68
N ASP A 245 14.92 -34.90 17.69
CA ASP A 245 14.41 -36.21 18.11
C ASP A 245 14.04 -36.22 19.60
N ALA A 246 14.80 -35.51 20.46
CA ALA A 246 14.55 -35.45 21.90
C ALA A 246 13.48 -34.43 22.32
N HIS A 247 13.34 -33.30 21.60
CA HIS A 247 12.51 -32.18 22.04
C HIS A 247 11.41 -31.75 21.06
N GLY A 248 11.39 -32.34 19.86
CA GLY A 248 10.46 -32.01 18.78
C GLY A 248 10.91 -30.81 17.94
N ASN A 249 10.42 -30.77 16.70
CA ASN A 249 10.79 -29.76 15.70
C ASN A 249 10.50 -28.32 16.15
N ALA A 250 9.44 -28.08 16.93
CA ALA A 250 9.12 -26.74 17.43
C ALA A 250 10.22 -26.17 18.34
N ILE A 251 10.81 -27.03 19.19
CA ILE A 251 11.93 -26.65 20.04
C ILE A 251 13.20 -26.47 19.20
N GLY A 252 13.45 -27.35 18.24
CA GLY A 252 14.56 -27.18 17.29
C GLY A 252 14.49 -25.85 16.55
N ASP A 253 13.32 -25.47 16.04
CA ASP A 253 13.07 -24.19 15.39
C ASP A 253 13.38 -23.00 16.31
N ALA A 254 13.00 -23.08 17.58
CA ALA A 254 13.33 -22.06 18.57
C ALA A 254 14.84 -22.01 18.88
N VAL A 255 15.52 -23.17 18.92
CA VAL A 255 16.97 -23.27 19.06
C VAL A 255 17.67 -22.59 17.87
N LEU A 256 17.25 -22.84 16.63
CA LEU A 256 17.82 -22.20 15.44
C LEU A 256 17.69 -20.67 15.48
N ARG A 257 16.53 -20.15 15.92
CA ARG A 257 16.34 -18.70 16.11
C ARG A 257 17.28 -18.13 17.18
N ALA A 258 17.50 -18.86 18.27
CA ALA A 258 18.39 -18.42 19.34
C ALA A 258 19.88 -18.48 18.93
N VAL A 259 20.28 -19.51 18.18
CA VAL A 259 21.61 -19.62 17.55
C VAL A 259 21.90 -18.40 16.70
N VAL A 260 20.98 -18.02 15.82
CA VAL A 260 21.13 -16.83 14.96
C VAL A 260 21.32 -15.55 15.77
N LYS A 261 20.58 -15.37 16.88
CA LYS A 261 20.76 -14.20 17.75
C LYS A 261 22.17 -14.15 18.34
N ARG A 262 22.71 -15.30 18.78
CA ARG A 262 24.08 -15.38 19.31
C ARG A 262 25.13 -15.13 18.25
N ILE A 263 24.98 -15.72 17.06
CA ILE A 263 25.90 -15.48 15.96
C ILE A 263 25.90 -13.98 15.61
N ARG A 264 24.73 -13.34 15.46
CA ARG A 264 24.64 -11.90 15.18
C ARG A 264 25.31 -11.04 16.26
N ALA A 265 25.17 -11.38 17.54
CA ALA A 265 25.85 -10.65 18.62
C ALA A 265 27.39 -10.78 18.57
N ALA A 266 27.90 -11.85 17.95
CA ALA A 266 29.32 -12.07 17.72
C ALA A 266 29.83 -11.52 16.38
N LEU A 267 28.97 -10.92 15.54
CA LEU A 267 29.30 -10.38 14.23
C LEU A 267 29.25 -8.85 14.20
N ARG A 268 29.99 -8.24 13.28
CA ARG A 268 29.90 -6.79 13.00
C ARG A 268 28.68 -6.50 12.11
N ILE A 269 28.29 -5.23 12.02
CA ILE A 269 27.20 -4.78 11.13
C ILE A 269 27.54 -5.06 9.65
N SER A 270 28.81 -4.98 9.27
CA SER A 270 29.30 -5.28 7.92
C SER A 270 29.31 -6.77 7.59
N ASP A 271 29.21 -7.64 8.59
CA ASP A 271 29.28 -9.08 8.39
C ASP A 271 27.90 -9.61 8.03
N HIS A 272 27.87 -10.71 7.29
CA HIS A 272 26.65 -11.18 6.65
C HIS A 272 26.42 -12.64 6.97
N ILE A 273 25.29 -12.96 7.58
CA ILE A 273 24.87 -14.33 7.88
C ILE A 273 23.72 -14.76 6.97
N ALA A 274 23.79 -16.00 6.50
CA ALA A 274 22.71 -16.68 5.81
C ALA A 274 22.55 -18.12 6.29
N ARG A 275 21.37 -18.69 6.06
CA ARG A 275 21.09 -20.10 6.29
C ARG A 275 21.14 -20.84 4.95
N SER A 276 22.03 -21.83 4.86
CA SER A 276 22.24 -22.62 3.64
C SER A 276 21.21 -23.74 3.51
N GLY A 277 20.75 -24.31 4.63
CA GLY A 277 19.71 -25.33 4.73
C GLY A 277 19.76 -26.01 6.09
N GLY A 278 18.64 -26.57 6.58
CA GLY A 278 18.63 -27.34 7.85
C GLY A 278 19.30 -26.59 9.02
N GLU A 279 20.36 -27.14 9.55
CA GLU A 279 21.18 -26.62 10.64
C GLU A 279 22.46 -25.88 10.18
N GLU A 280 22.60 -25.65 8.87
CA GLU A 280 23.79 -25.06 8.26
C GLU A 280 23.64 -23.56 8.01
N PHE A 281 24.67 -22.83 8.40
CA PHE A 281 24.80 -21.39 8.22
C PHE A 281 26.09 -21.05 7.48
N VAL A 282 26.06 -19.95 6.75
CA VAL A 282 27.23 -19.37 6.08
C VAL A 282 27.37 -17.93 6.49
N VAL A 283 28.61 -17.50 6.73
CA VAL A 283 28.94 -16.13 7.10
C VAL A 283 30.00 -15.58 6.17
N LEU A 284 29.73 -14.40 5.60
CA LEU A 284 30.68 -13.62 4.79
C LEU A 284 31.24 -12.47 5.65
N LEU A 285 32.56 -12.31 5.61
CA LEU A 285 33.31 -11.30 6.35
C LEU A 285 34.07 -10.40 5.37
N PRO A 286 33.46 -9.30 4.91
CA PRO A 286 34.17 -8.29 4.13
C PRO A 286 35.39 -7.76 4.87
N GLU A 287 36.46 -7.46 4.12
CA GLU A 287 37.67 -6.81 4.62
C GLU A 287 38.34 -7.56 5.78
N THR A 288 38.25 -8.89 5.75
CA THR A 288 38.78 -9.76 6.80
C THR A 288 39.76 -10.78 6.22
N ASP A 289 40.99 -10.79 6.72
CA ASP A 289 42.06 -11.70 6.30
C ASP A 289 41.95 -13.09 6.97
N ALA A 290 42.83 -14.03 6.61
CA ALA A 290 42.75 -15.41 7.09
C ALA A 290 42.83 -15.55 8.61
N ALA A 291 43.64 -14.72 9.26
CA ALA A 291 43.74 -14.72 10.72
C ALA A 291 42.45 -14.18 11.35
N GLY A 292 41.95 -13.05 10.84
CA GLY A 292 40.70 -12.43 11.29
C GLY A 292 39.50 -13.33 11.10
N THR A 293 39.37 -14.02 9.96
CA THR A 293 38.24 -14.93 9.69
C THR A 293 38.20 -16.05 10.72
N ALA A 294 39.36 -16.63 11.04
CA ALA A 294 39.44 -17.68 12.05
C ALA A 294 39.13 -17.17 13.47
N VAL A 295 39.54 -15.94 13.82
CA VAL A 295 39.21 -15.32 15.11
C VAL A 295 37.70 -15.10 15.25
N VAL A 296 37.03 -14.62 14.19
CA VAL A 296 35.58 -14.42 14.20
C VAL A 296 34.85 -15.77 14.28
N ALA A 297 35.29 -16.77 13.52
CA ALA A 297 34.75 -18.13 13.59
C ALA A 297 34.87 -18.72 15.00
N GLU A 298 36.04 -18.60 15.65
CA GLU A 298 36.25 -19.10 17.01
C GLU A 298 35.39 -18.34 18.04
N ARG A 299 35.24 -17.03 17.89
CA ARG A 299 34.33 -16.22 18.71
C ARG A 299 32.88 -16.71 18.60
N VAL A 300 32.42 -17.03 17.39
CA VAL A 300 31.08 -17.59 17.16
C VAL A 300 30.96 -18.97 17.80
N ARG A 301 31.93 -19.85 17.60
CA ARG A 301 31.96 -21.20 18.20
C ARG A 301 31.86 -21.14 19.72
N ALA A 302 32.70 -20.32 20.36
CA ALA A 302 32.70 -20.12 21.80
C ALA A 302 31.36 -19.56 22.30
N ALA A 303 30.81 -18.53 21.63
CA ALA A 303 29.51 -17.96 22.00
C ALA A 303 28.34 -18.97 21.95
N LEU A 304 28.43 -19.99 21.10
CA LEU A 304 27.46 -21.08 21.07
C LEU A 304 27.72 -22.10 22.19
N ALA A 305 28.97 -22.52 22.37
CA ALA A 305 29.36 -23.58 23.30
C ALA A 305 29.35 -23.18 24.78
N ASP A 306 29.70 -21.93 25.11
CA ASP A 306 29.97 -21.49 26.50
C ASP A 306 28.71 -21.33 27.34
N SER A 307 27.53 -21.22 26.71
CA SER A 307 26.24 -21.10 27.40
C SER A 307 25.20 -21.98 26.73
N PRO A 308 24.41 -22.79 27.45
CA PRO A 308 23.29 -23.50 26.84
C PRO A 308 22.22 -22.52 26.35
N ILE A 309 21.44 -22.88 25.33
CA ILE A 309 20.32 -22.11 24.82
C ILE A 309 19.09 -22.37 25.69
N LEU A 310 18.46 -21.32 26.20
CA LEU A 310 17.21 -21.40 26.95
C LEU A 310 16.01 -21.28 25.99
N VAL A 311 15.17 -22.32 25.93
CA VAL A 311 13.90 -22.35 25.19
C VAL A 311 12.83 -22.97 26.07
N GLU A 312 11.73 -22.25 26.32
CA GLU A 312 10.58 -22.78 27.09
C GLU A 312 11.00 -23.48 28.40
N GLU A 313 11.83 -22.79 29.20
CA GLU A 313 12.38 -23.28 30.48
C GLU A 313 13.40 -24.43 30.39
N ARG A 314 13.79 -24.84 29.18
CA ARG A 314 14.79 -25.90 28.93
C ARG A 314 16.12 -25.31 28.52
N THR A 315 17.20 -25.79 29.13
CA THR A 315 18.58 -25.49 28.72
C THR A 315 19.13 -26.56 27.80
N ILE A 316 19.36 -26.21 26.54
CA ILE A 316 19.84 -27.11 25.50
C ILE A 316 21.28 -26.71 25.14
N PRO A 317 22.29 -27.54 25.45
CA PRO A 317 23.66 -27.28 25.02
C PRO A 317 23.75 -27.42 23.50
N VAL A 318 24.42 -26.48 22.84
CA VAL A 318 24.61 -26.48 21.39
C VAL A 318 26.07 -26.16 21.11
N THR A 319 26.72 -27.00 20.30
CA THR A 319 28.05 -26.72 19.75
C THR A 319 27.98 -26.68 18.24
N ALA A 320 29.05 -26.18 17.60
CA ALA A 320 29.12 -26.12 16.17
C ALA A 320 30.50 -26.51 15.65
N SER A 321 30.51 -27.19 14.51
CA SER A 321 31.69 -27.38 13.68
C SER A 321 31.75 -26.26 12.65
N ILE A 322 32.93 -25.67 12.43
CA ILE A 322 33.11 -24.53 11.53
C ILE A 322 34.28 -24.77 10.58
N GLY A 323 34.05 -24.58 9.29
CA GLY A 323 35.08 -24.57 8.25
C GLY A 323 35.31 -23.18 7.70
N VAL A 324 36.56 -22.73 7.69
CA VAL A 324 36.94 -21.36 7.35
C VAL A 324 37.74 -21.32 6.06
N ALA A 325 37.46 -20.36 5.17
CA ALA A 325 38.27 -20.07 4.01
C ALA A 325 38.33 -18.56 3.73
N ASN A 326 39.41 -18.12 3.10
CA ASN A 326 39.53 -16.76 2.58
C ASN A 326 39.64 -16.82 1.07
N TRP A 327 39.05 -15.83 0.42
CA TRP A 327 39.16 -15.63 -1.00
C TRP A 327 40.62 -15.63 -1.48
N LEU A 328 40.91 -16.39 -2.54
CA LEU A 328 42.22 -16.38 -3.19
C LEU A 328 42.15 -15.64 -4.52
N PRO A 329 43.16 -14.81 -4.88
CA PRO A 329 43.16 -14.08 -6.14
C PRO A 329 42.96 -14.94 -7.41
N ALA A 330 43.39 -16.21 -7.38
CA ALA A 330 43.29 -17.15 -8.49
C ALA A 330 41.88 -17.76 -8.66
N GLU A 331 41.00 -17.66 -7.67
CA GLU A 331 39.64 -18.20 -7.76
C GLU A 331 38.80 -17.32 -8.73
N PRO A 332 37.88 -17.87 -9.55
CA PRO A 332 37.04 -17.09 -10.47
C PRO A 332 35.73 -16.58 -9.85
N GLY A 333 35.19 -17.26 -8.83
CA GLY A 333 34.01 -16.82 -8.10
C GLY A 333 33.91 -17.47 -6.72
N VAL A 334 32.92 -17.06 -5.93
CA VAL A 334 32.78 -17.46 -4.52
C VAL A 334 32.63 -18.97 -4.28
N GLU A 335 32.20 -19.73 -5.29
CA GLU A 335 31.97 -21.17 -5.22
C GLU A 335 33.23 -21.95 -4.83
N GLN A 336 34.40 -21.62 -5.37
CA GLN A 336 35.65 -22.33 -5.04
C GLN A 336 36.04 -22.13 -3.57
N THR A 337 35.87 -20.91 -3.05
CA THR A 337 36.14 -20.59 -1.65
C THR A 337 35.16 -21.31 -0.72
N LEU A 338 33.88 -21.37 -1.10
CA LEU A 338 32.85 -22.11 -0.35
C LEU A 338 33.16 -23.61 -0.30
N HIS A 339 33.56 -24.21 -1.42
CA HIS A 339 33.95 -25.62 -1.47
C HIS A 339 35.16 -25.92 -0.56
N ARG A 340 36.14 -25.00 -0.50
CA ARG A 340 37.27 -25.11 0.44
C ARG A 340 36.81 -25.00 1.90
N ALA A 341 35.92 -24.06 2.21
CA ALA A 341 35.32 -23.97 3.54
C ALA A 341 34.52 -25.25 3.91
N GLU A 342 33.87 -25.89 2.94
CA GLU A 342 33.10 -27.12 3.14
C GLU A 342 34.02 -28.30 3.46
N HIS A 343 35.14 -28.44 2.76
CA HIS A 343 36.17 -29.42 3.10
C HIS A 343 36.73 -29.20 4.51
N ALA A 344 36.99 -27.95 4.90
CA ALA A 344 37.44 -27.62 6.25
C ALA A 344 36.35 -27.96 7.29
N LEU A 345 35.08 -27.68 7.01
CA LEU A 345 33.96 -28.03 7.88
C LEU A 345 33.86 -29.54 8.06
N HIS A 346 34.05 -30.30 6.99
CA HIS A 346 34.08 -31.76 7.05
C HIS A 346 35.23 -32.26 7.95
N ALA A 347 36.42 -31.69 7.80
CA ALA A 347 37.56 -31.99 8.68
C ALA A 347 37.24 -31.68 10.16
N ALA A 348 36.56 -30.56 10.43
CA ALA A 348 36.13 -30.20 11.79
C ALA A 348 35.19 -31.26 12.40
N LYS A 349 34.23 -31.75 11.60
CA LYS A 349 33.31 -32.82 12.01
C LYS A 349 34.06 -34.14 12.28
N GLN A 350 35.04 -34.50 11.46
CA GLN A 350 35.85 -35.71 11.62
C GLN A 350 36.80 -35.63 12.82
N ALA A 351 37.35 -34.45 13.11
CA ALA A 351 38.29 -34.21 14.22
C ALA A 351 37.59 -34.04 15.59
N GLY A 352 36.35 -34.51 15.72
CA GLY A 352 35.64 -34.55 17.01
C GLY A 352 34.68 -33.40 17.26
N ARG A 353 34.32 -32.61 16.24
CA ARG A 353 33.33 -31.52 16.31
C ARG A 353 33.72 -30.38 17.27
N ASN A 354 32.81 -29.42 17.49
CA ASN A 354 33.00 -28.25 18.35
C ASN A 354 34.36 -27.55 18.15
N ARG A 355 34.71 -27.26 16.89
CA ARG A 355 36.01 -26.69 16.52
C ARG A 355 35.94 -25.92 15.22
N VAL A 356 36.99 -25.13 15.00
CA VAL A 356 37.24 -24.40 13.76
C VAL A 356 38.39 -25.08 13.02
N GLU A 357 38.16 -25.44 11.76
CA GLU A 357 39.22 -25.86 10.84
C GLU A 357 39.38 -24.86 9.72
N ARG A 358 40.62 -24.71 9.21
CA ARG A 358 40.96 -23.77 8.14
C ARG A 358 41.24 -24.53 6.86
N ALA A 359 40.69 -24.05 5.75
CA ALA A 359 41.06 -24.55 4.44
C ALA A 359 42.52 -24.24 4.13
N ALA A 360 43.16 -25.15 3.38
CA ALA A 360 44.45 -24.85 2.77
C ALA A 360 44.32 -23.64 1.83
N GLY A 361 45.33 -22.76 1.87
CA GLY A 361 45.41 -21.54 1.07
C GLY A 361 45.86 -21.78 -0.36
#